data_AF-A0A931QEH3-F1
#
_entry.id   AF-A0A931QEH3-F1
#
_cell.length_a   1.000
_cell.length_b   1.000
_cell.length_c   1.000
_cell.angle_alpha   90.00
_cell.angle_beta   90.00
_cell.angle_gamma   90.00
#
_symmetry.space_group_name_H-M   'P 1'
#
loop_
_entity.id
_entity.type
_entity.pdbx_description
1 polymer ?
#
loop_
_entity_poly.entity_id
_entity_poly.type
_entity_poly.pdbx_seq_one_letter_code
_entity_poly.pdbx_strand_id
1 'polypeptide(L)' 'RNDPRVVAAESEDLVRQLKAQGKQLELLVFEDEGNDVLKYENRVTCYNSIADFFAKYLNP' A
#
# COMPACT_ATOMS: atom_id res chain seq x y z
N ARG A 1 4.35 -8.02 5.89
CA ARG A 1 5.81 -8.05 5.55
C ARG A 1 6.34 -9.43 5.14
N ASN A 2 5.46 -10.41 4.83
CA ASN A 2 5.88 -11.80 4.63
C ASN A 2 5.99 -12.18 3.14
N ASP A 3 6.08 -11.18 2.25
CA ASP A 3 6.20 -11.42 0.81
C ASP A 3 7.60 -11.99 0.50
N PRO A 4 7.71 -13.22 -0.03
CA PRO A 4 8.99 -13.85 -0.34
C PRO A 4 9.55 -13.43 -1.70
N ARG A 5 8.74 -12.74 -2.53
CA ARG A 5 9.12 -12.29 -3.89
C ARG A 5 9.64 -10.86 -3.86
N VAL A 6 8.98 -9.98 -3.11
CA VAL A 6 9.34 -8.56 -2.99
C VAL A 6 9.35 -8.16 -1.51
N VAL A 7 10.53 -7.84 -0.97
CA VAL A 7 10.65 -7.55 0.45
C VAL A 7 10.08 -6.17 0.81
N ALA A 8 9.37 -6.08 1.93
CA ALA A 8 8.73 -4.83 2.36
C ALA A 8 9.71 -3.66 2.55
N ALA A 9 10.97 -3.96 2.90
CA ALA A 9 12.01 -2.95 3.06
C ALA A 9 12.21 -2.09 1.80
N GLU A 10 12.08 -2.66 0.59
CA GLU A 10 12.20 -1.90 -0.66
C GLU A 10 11.09 -0.84 -0.80
N SER A 11 9.85 -1.20 -0.41
CA SER A 11 8.74 -0.25 -0.38
C SER A 11 8.92 0.82 0.70
N GLU A 12 9.39 0.43 1.88
CA GLU A 12 9.68 1.35 2.98
C GLU A 12 10.78 2.35 2.61
N ASP A 13 11.81 1.91 1.89
CA ASP A 13 12.89 2.76 1.38
C ASP A 13 12.37 3.81 0.39
N LEU A 14 11.53 3.39 -0.56
CA LEU A 14 10.88 4.29 -1.52
C LEU A 14 10.01 5.34 -0.81
N VAL A 15 9.22 4.91 0.19
CA VAL A 15 8.38 5.81 0.99
C VAL A 15 9.22 6.86 1.70
N ARG A 16 10.36 6.49 2.28
CA ARG A 16 11.27 7.48 2.92
C ARG A 16 11.80 8.49 1.91
N GLN A 17 12.21 8.06 0.72
CA GLN A 17 12.71 8.94 -0.33
C GLN A 17 11.63 9.92 -0.83
N LEU A 18 10.44 9.41 -1.14
CA LEU A 18 9.32 10.24 -1.61
C LEU A 18 8.86 11.24 -0.54
N LYS A 19 8.84 10.82 0.73
CA LYS A 19 8.53 11.70 1.85
C LYS A 19 9.58 12.81 2.03
N ALA A 20 10.87 12.50 1.87
CA ALA A 20 11.94 13.50 1.89
C ALA A 20 11.82 14.54 0.76
N GLN A 21 11.21 14.16 -0.36
CA GLN A 21 10.89 15.05 -1.48
C GLN A 21 9.56 15.82 -1.31
N GLY A 22 8.89 15.70 -0.16
CA GLY A 22 7.63 16.38 0.12
C GLY A 22 6.44 15.82 -0.67
N LYS A 23 6.52 14.59 -1.17
CA LYS A 23 5.39 13.95 -1.87
C LYS A 23 4.32 13.50 -0.87
N GLN A 24 3.06 13.66 -1.26
CA GLN A 24 1.92 13.08 -0.53
C GLN A 24 1.77 11.62 -0.93
N LEU A 25 1.75 10.73 0.06
CA LEU A 25 1.69 9.28 -0.14
C LEU A 25 1.13 8.62 1.11
N GLU A 26 0.64 7.40 0.93
CA GLU A 26 0.17 6.51 1.98
C GLU A 26 0.83 5.14 1.78
N LEU A 27 1.23 4.48 2.87
CA LEU A 27 1.77 3.12 2.85
C LEU A 27 0.84 2.22 3.66
N LEU A 28 0.27 1.22 3.00
CA LEU A 28 -0.58 0.20 3.61
C LEU A 28 0.17 -1.13 3.64
N VAL A 29 0.37 -1.70 4.83
CA VAL A 29 1.08 -2.98 5.02
C VAL A 29 0.16 -3.94 5.75
N PHE A 30 -0.08 -5.10 5.14
CA PHE A 30 -0.74 -6.22 5.80
C PHE A 30 0.31 -7.15 6.41
N GLU A 31 0.36 -7.21 7.75
CA GLU A 31 1.37 -7.99 8.46
C GLU A 31 1.11 -9.49 8.45
N ASP A 32 -0.08 -9.90 8.02
CA ASP A 32 -0.57 -11.27 7.97
C ASP A 32 -0.78 -11.78 6.53
N GLU A 33 -0.22 -11.08 5.54
CA GLU A 33 -0.21 -11.45 4.12
C GLU A 33 1.23 -11.60 3.58
N GLY A 34 1.33 -12.23 2.41
CA GLY A 34 2.56 -12.38 1.61
C GLY A 34 2.50 -11.54 0.33
N ASN A 35 2.82 -12.15 -0.82
CA ASN A 35 2.75 -11.47 -2.13
C ASN A 35 1.32 -11.16 -2.57
N ASP A 36 0.39 -12.05 -2.27
CA ASP A 36 -1.01 -11.90 -2.63
C ASP A 36 -1.80 -11.43 -1.40
N VAL A 37 -2.88 -10.69 -1.63
CA VAL A 37 -3.83 -10.31 -0.57
C VAL A 37 -5.00 -11.29 -0.60
N LEU A 38 -4.97 -12.30 0.28
CA LEU A 38 -5.90 -13.42 0.21
C LEU A 38 -7.07 -13.30 1.20
N LYS A 39 -6.83 -12.79 2.42
CA LYS A 39 -7.87 -12.69 3.43
C LYS A 39 -8.95 -11.71 2.99
N TYR A 40 -10.21 -12.06 3.23
CA TYR A 40 -11.34 -11.25 2.78
C TYR A 40 -11.30 -9.83 3.37
N GLU A 41 -11.04 -9.71 4.67
CA GLU A 41 -10.91 -8.41 5.36
C GLU A 41 -9.80 -7.52 4.77
N ASN A 42 -8.65 -8.11 4.45
CA ASN A 42 -7.53 -7.41 3.84
C ASN A 42 -7.84 -7.00 2.40
N ARG A 43 -8.53 -7.86 1.63
CA ARG A 43 -8.99 -7.50 0.28
C ARG A 43 -9.97 -6.33 0.31
N VAL A 44 -10.96 -6.36 1.20
CA VAL A 44 -11.92 -5.25 1.36
C VAL A 44 -11.18 -3.96 1.67
N THR A 45 -10.25 -4.00 2.63
CA THR A 45 -9.44 -2.83 3.00
C THR A 45 -8.60 -2.33 1.82
N CYS A 46 -7.86 -3.23 1.16
CA CYS A 46 -7.01 -2.91 0.02
C CYS A 46 -7.77 -2.24 -1.13
N TYR A 47 -8.86 -2.85 -1.58
CA TYR A 47 -9.64 -2.31 -2.70
C TYR A 47 -10.38 -1.03 -2.36
N ASN A 48 -10.89 -0.89 -1.12
CA ASN A 48 -11.49 0.36 -0.67
C ASN A 48 -10.45 1.48 -0.62
N SER A 49 -9.25 1.26 -0.05
CA SER A 49 -8.19 2.27 -0.03
C SER A 49 -7.77 2.72 -1.43
N ILE A 50 -7.72 1.81 -2.40
CA ILE A 50 -7.43 2.15 -3.81
C ILE A 50 -8.57 3.00 -4.39
N ALA A 51 -9.82 2.58 -4.21
CA ALA A 51 -10.98 3.31 -4.72
C ALA A 51 -11.12 4.70 -4.10
N ASP A 52 -10.94 4.82 -2.78
CA ASP A 52 -11.00 6.07 -2.02
C ASP A 52 -9.89 7.03 -2.45
N PHE A 53 -8.68 6.51 -2.71
CA PHE A 53 -7.58 7.31 -3.26
C PHE A 53 -7.97 7.93 -4.61
N PHE A 54 -8.51 7.12 -5.53
CA PHE A 54 -8.93 7.65 -6.83
C PHE A 54 -10.12 8.60 -6.71
N ALA A 55 -11.11 8.30 -5.87
CA ALA A 55 -12.24 9.19 -5.62
C ALA A 55 -11.78 10.56 -5.12
N LYS A 56 -10.79 10.57 -4.20
CA LYS A 56 -10.23 11.81 -3.61
C LYS A 56 -9.48 12.68 -4.61
N TYR A 57 -8.71 12.08 -5.52
CA TYR A 57 -7.77 12.83 -6.36
C TYR A 57 -8.18 12.97 -7.83
N LEU A 58 -9.03 12.08 -8.35
CA LEU A 58 -9.47 12.11 -9.76
C LEU A 58 -10.85 12.73 -9.94
N ASN A 59 -11.63 12.89 -8.86
CA ASN A 59 -12.96 13.50 -8.85
C ASN A 59 -13.83 13.08 -10.06
N PRO A 60 -14.06 11.76 -10.24
CA PRO A 60 -14.73 11.18 -11.41
C PRO A 60 -16.18 11.63 -11.59
#